data_AF-A0A2N2MLA1-F1
#
_entry.id   AF-A0A2N2MLA1-F1
#
_cell.length_a   1.000
_cell.length_b   1.000
_cell.length_c   1.000
_cell.angle_alpha   90.00
_cell.angle_beta   90.00
_cell.angle_gamma   90.00
#
_symmetry.space_group_name_H-M   'P 1'
#
loop_
_entity.id
_entity.type
_entity.pdbx_description
1 polymer ?
#
loop_
_entity_poly.entity_id
_entity_poly.type
_entity_poly.pdbx_seq_one_letter_code
_entity_poly.pdbx_strand_id
1 'polypeptide(L)'
;MNGTVRLHELYQQYHQQVQFLSIYIREAHPVDGWWLGRRLTRKAFRMFFPRASMEHYDPKTIEERRAVAGECETALQYGIRTYVDDMDDTVNTTYAAWPTRLYLVGLDGRVVYAGGLGPYGMKPAELKDAIDIYLRSIE
;
A
#
# COMPACT_ATOMS: atom_id res chain seq x y z
N MET A 1 -12.97 -18.86 13.63
CA MET A 1 -13.27 -17.46 13.99
C MET A 1 -12.24 -16.60 13.27
N ASN A 2 -12.48 -16.22 12.02
CA ASN A 2 -11.47 -15.47 11.25
C ASN A 2 -11.79 -13.99 11.36
N GLY A 3 -11.21 -13.34 12.37
CA GLY A 3 -11.11 -11.88 12.38
C GLY A 3 -10.27 -11.44 11.19
N THR A 4 -10.69 -10.37 10.52
CA THR A 4 -9.90 -9.74 9.46
C THR A 4 -8.60 -9.22 10.07
N VAL A 5 -7.46 -9.81 9.70
CA VAL A 5 -6.14 -9.34 10.11
C VAL A 5 -5.90 -7.95 9.52
N ARG A 6 -5.54 -6.97 10.36
CA ARG A 6 -5.20 -5.61 9.94
C ARG A 6 -3.69 -5.39 9.95
N LEU A 7 -3.17 -4.50 9.09
CA LEU A 7 -1.74 -4.18 9.06
C LEU A 7 -1.20 -3.68 10.41
N HIS A 8 -2.00 -2.90 11.14
CA HIS A 8 -1.64 -2.44 12.49
C HIS A 8 -1.42 -3.59 13.47
N GLU A 9 -2.21 -4.67 13.37
CA GLU A 9 -2.06 -5.85 14.23
C GLU A 9 -0.78 -6.61 13.92
N LEU A 10 -0.42 -6.71 12.63
CA LEU A 10 0.87 -7.26 12.22
C LEU A 10 2.04 -6.45 12.77
N TYR A 11 1.97 -5.12 12.68
CA TYR A 11 3.00 -4.26 13.25
C TYR A 11 3.13 -4.48 14.76
N GLN A 12 2.03 -4.43 15.52
CA GLN A 12 2.05 -4.67 16.97
C GLN A 12 2.69 -6.02 17.32
N GLN A 13 2.36 -7.07 16.56
CA GLN A 13 2.86 -8.42 16.83
C GLN A 13 4.34 -8.61 16.45
N TYR A 14 4.80 -8.07 15.31
CA TYR A 14 6.10 -8.46 14.73
C TYR A 14 7.15 -7.34 14.69
N HIS A 15 6.86 -6.08 15.02
CA HIS A 15 7.79 -4.95 14.84
C HIS A 15 9.16 -5.10 15.54
N GLN A 16 9.28 -5.97 16.55
CA GLN A 16 10.55 -6.25 17.22
C GLN A 16 11.45 -7.22 16.44
N GLN A 17 10.87 -8.01 15.53
CA GLN A 17 11.55 -9.06 14.76
C GLN A 17 11.58 -8.75 13.25
N VAL A 18 10.62 -7.98 12.76
CA VAL A 18 10.44 -7.62 11.35
C VAL A 18 10.33 -6.11 11.21
N GLN A 19 11.08 -5.55 10.26
CA GLN A 19 10.96 -4.14 9.90
C GLN A 19 9.75 -3.92 8.98
N PHE A 20 8.89 -2.97 9.33
CA PHE A 20 7.76 -2.57 8.51
C PHE A 20 8.06 -1.24 7.81
N LEU A 21 7.87 -1.21 6.50
CA LEU A 21 8.00 -0.03 5.66
C LEU A 21 6.67 0.20 4.91
N SER A 22 6.01 1.31 5.17
CA SER A 22 4.91 1.80 4.34
C SER A 22 5.51 2.75 3.31
N ILE A 23 5.27 2.54 2.02
CA ILE A 23 5.79 3.40 0.95
C ILE A 23 4.61 3.94 0.16
N TYR A 24 4.43 5.25 0.21
CA TYR A 24 3.45 5.96 -0.59
C TYR A 24 3.92 6.05 -2.04
N ILE A 25 3.14 5.48 -2.95
CA ILE A 25 3.39 5.47 -4.39
C ILE A 25 2.39 6.39 -5.12
N ARG A 26 2.53 6.53 -6.44
CA ARG A 26 1.62 7.33 -7.28
C ARG A 26 0.14 6.98 -7.05
N GLU A 27 -0.71 8.01 -7.12
CA GLU A 27 -2.15 7.91 -6.95
C GLU A 27 -2.78 6.84 -7.86
N ALA A 28 -3.60 5.97 -7.29
CA ALA A 28 -4.37 5.01 -8.07
C ALA A 28 -5.55 5.67 -8.80
N HIS A 29 -6.15 6.71 -8.20
CA HIS A 29 -7.39 7.32 -8.70
C HIS A 29 -7.35 8.86 -8.65
N PRO A 30 -6.37 9.50 -9.33
CA PRO A 30 -6.23 10.95 -9.26
C PRO A 30 -7.42 11.68 -9.91
N VAL A 31 -7.74 12.87 -9.41
CA VAL A 31 -8.83 13.73 -9.91
C VAL A 31 -8.71 14.00 -11.41
N ASP A 32 -7.49 14.17 -11.91
CA ASP A 32 -7.15 14.49 -13.31
C ASP A 32 -6.98 13.26 -14.23
N GLY A 33 -7.04 12.03 -13.70
CA GLY A 33 -6.86 10.80 -14.49
C GLY A 33 -8.06 10.33 -15.32
N TRP A 34 -9.22 10.99 -15.21
CA TRP A 34 -10.49 10.54 -15.79
C TRP A 34 -10.77 11.18 -17.15
N TRP A 35 -10.17 10.63 -18.21
CA TRP A 35 -10.21 11.19 -19.57
C TRP A 35 -11.58 11.07 -20.27
N LEU A 36 -12.34 9.99 -20.02
CA LEU A 36 -13.71 9.84 -20.52
C LEU A 36 -14.71 10.41 -19.51
N GLY A 37 -15.36 11.52 -19.84
CA GLY A 37 -16.57 12.00 -19.17
C GLY A 37 -16.45 12.12 -17.64
N ARG A 38 -15.50 12.96 -17.18
CA ARG A 38 -15.09 13.22 -15.78
C ARG A 38 -16.13 12.98 -14.68
N ARG A 39 -17.40 13.34 -14.90
CA ARG A 39 -18.47 13.23 -13.89
C ARG A 39 -19.21 11.91 -13.89
N LEU A 40 -19.42 11.28 -15.04
CA LEU A 40 -20.18 10.02 -15.16
C LEU A 40 -19.31 8.82 -14.76
N THR A 41 -18.09 8.76 -15.27
CA THR A 41 -17.12 7.68 -14.96
C THR A 41 -16.72 7.70 -13.49
N ARG A 42 -16.45 8.87 -12.92
CA ARG A 42 -16.19 9.04 -11.48
C ARG A 42 -17.38 8.64 -10.60
N LYS A 43 -18.62 8.97 -10.99
CA LYS A 43 -19.83 8.54 -10.26
C LYS A 43 -20.01 7.03 -10.31
N ALA A 44 -19.84 6.41 -11.48
CA ALA A 44 -19.92 4.98 -11.64
C ALA A 44 -18.84 4.28 -10.81
N PHE A 45 -17.59 4.76 -10.86
CA PHE A 45 -16.51 4.21 -10.05
C PHE A 45 -16.79 4.32 -8.56
N ARG A 46 -17.29 5.47 -8.06
CA ARG A 46 -17.68 5.61 -6.65
C ARG A 46 -18.80 4.64 -6.24
N MET A 47 -19.70 4.29 -7.16
CA MET A 47 -20.76 3.32 -6.90
C MET A 47 -20.21 1.90 -6.73
N PHE A 48 -19.24 1.50 -7.55
CA PHE A 48 -18.60 0.18 -7.46
C PHE A 48 -17.50 0.11 -6.38
N PHE A 49 -16.83 1.22 -6.08
CA PHE A 49 -15.71 1.34 -5.15
C PHE A 49 -15.92 2.52 -4.19
N PRO A 50 -16.91 2.44 -3.28
CA PRO A 50 -17.30 3.58 -2.43
C PRO A 50 -16.23 4.01 -1.41
N ARG A 51 -15.22 3.17 -1.18
CA ARG A 51 -14.10 3.44 -0.24
C ARG A 51 -12.82 3.89 -0.93
N ALA A 52 -12.79 3.97 -2.25
CA ALA A 52 -11.63 4.47 -2.97
C ALA A 52 -11.57 6.00 -2.86
N SER A 53 -10.45 6.54 -2.36
CA SER A 53 -10.20 7.98 -2.41
C SER A 53 -10.07 8.43 -3.85
N MET A 54 -10.65 9.59 -4.17
CA MET A 54 -10.53 10.26 -5.47
C MET A 54 -10.32 11.77 -5.29
N GLU A 55 -9.82 12.17 -4.13
CA GLU A 55 -9.81 13.58 -3.70
C GLU A 55 -8.51 14.30 -4.10
N HIS A 56 -7.46 13.56 -4.39
CA HIS A 56 -6.15 14.11 -4.72
C HIS A 56 -5.91 14.14 -6.23
N TYR A 57 -5.27 15.21 -6.70
CA TYR A 57 -4.68 15.24 -8.05
C TYR A 57 -3.42 14.38 -8.05
N ASP A 58 -3.01 13.91 -9.23
CA ASP A 58 -1.73 13.22 -9.37
C ASP A 58 -0.57 14.18 -9.08
N PRO A 59 0.24 13.97 -8.02
CA PRO A 59 1.32 14.88 -7.64
C PRO A 59 2.32 15.09 -8.77
N LYS A 60 2.74 16.34 -8.99
CA LYS A 60 3.73 16.73 -10.00
C LYS A 60 5.08 17.09 -9.39
N THR A 61 5.15 17.29 -8.08
CA THR A 61 6.39 17.51 -7.33
C THR A 61 6.49 16.57 -6.12
N ILE A 62 7.70 16.40 -5.58
CA ILE A 62 7.91 15.55 -4.41
C ILE A 62 7.26 16.16 -3.16
N GLU A 63 7.16 17.47 -3.07
CA GLU A 63 6.48 18.20 -2.01
C GLU A 63 4.98 17.90 -2.02
N GLU A 64 4.34 17.93 -3.19
CA GLU A 64 2.93 17.56 -3.36
C GLU A 64 2.71 16.10 -2.97
N ARG A 65 3.58 15.19 -3.42
CA ARG A 65 3.46 13.76 -3.09
C ARG A 65 3.61 13.52 -1.59
N ARG A 66 4.55 14.21 -0.93
CA ARG A 66 4.73 14.16 0.53
C ARG A 66 3.51 14.70 1.27
N ALA A 67 2.89 15.77 0.78
CA ALA A 67 1.68 16.32 1.39
C ALA A 67 0.54 15.29 1.39
N VAL A 68 0.26 14.68 0.23
CA VAL A 68 -0.80 13.66 0.12
C VAL A 68 -0.44 12.40 0.92
N ALA A 69 0.82 11.97 0.92
CA ALA A 69 1.28 10.86 1.73
C ALA A 69 1.03 11.09 3.23
N GLY A 70 1.25 12.31 3.72
CA GLY A 70 0.98 12.69 5.12
C GLY A 70 -0.51 12.67 5.48
N GLU A 71 -1.38 13.11 4.56
CA GLU A 71 -2.84 12.98 4.71
C GLU A 71 -3.26 11.51 4.77
N CYS A 72 -2.72 10.67 3.89
CA CYS A 72 -2.96 9.23 3.87
C CYS A 72 -2.48 8.54 5.16
N GLU A 73 -1.25 8.83 5.62
CA GLU A 73 -0.72 8.31 6.88
C GLU A 73 -1.61 8.67 8.07
N THR A 74 -2.07 9.93 8.12
CA THR A 74 -2.98 10.43 9.16
C THR A 74 -4.34 9.73 9.11
N ALA A 75 -4.91 9.51 7.93
CA ALA A 75 -6.20 8.85 7.75
C ALA A 75 -6.15 7.36 8.11
N LEU A 76 -5.02 6.71 7.83
CA LEU A 76 -4.87 5.27 7.97
C LEU A 76 -4.39 4.84 9.37
N GLN A 77 -3.69 5.72 10.09
CA GLN A 77 -3.28 5.55 11.49
C GLN A 77 -2.57 4.23 11.81
N TYR A 78 -1.79 3.69 10.88
CA TYR A 78 -1.21 2.36 11.06
C TYR A 78 -0.10 2.31 12.14
N GLY A 79 0.47 3.46 12.53
CA GLY A 79 1.60 3.53 13.46
C GLY A 79 2.93 3.06 12.84
N ILE A 80 2.95 2.88 11.52
CA ILE A 80 4.12 2.50 10.72
C ILE A 80 4.61 3.76 10.03
N ARG A 81 5.93 4.03 10.09
CA ARG A 81 6.53 5.15 9.38
C ARG A 81 6.26 5.03 7.87
N THR A 82 5.69 6.10 7.30
CA THR A 82 5.46 6.20 5.86
C THR A 82 6.63 6.89 5.17
N TYR A 83 7.18 6.23 4.16
CA TYR A 83 8.13 6.75 3.21
C TYR A 83 7.39 7.13 1.92
N VAL A 84 8.04 7.89 1.05
CA VAL A 84 7.44 8.36 -0.20
C VAL A 84 8.34 7.93 -1.34
N ASP A 85 7.77 7.27 -2.35
CA ASP A 85 8.48 6.90 -3.57
C ASP A 85 8.91 8.15 -4.34
N ASP A 86 10.05 8.05 -5.02
CA ASP A 86 10.60 9.14 -5.82
C ASP A 86 9.70 9.45 -7.02
N MET A 87 9.78 10.68 -7.53
CA MET A 87 8.87 11.17 -8.59
C MET A 87 8.97 10.38 -9.91
N ASP A 88 10.06 9.63 -10.10
CA ASP A 88 10.25 8.70 -11.22
C ASP A 88 9.59 7.33 -11.03
N ASP A 89 8.91 7.11 -9.89
CA ASP A 89 8.20 5.88 -9.53
C ASP A 89 9.12 4.64 -9.47
N THR A 90 10.37 4.80 -9.02
CA THR A 90 11.35 3.71 -8.97
C THR A 90 10.88 2.53 -8.13
N VAL A 91 10.35 2.74 -6.91
CA VAL A 91 9.86 1.63 -6.07
C VAL A 91 8.61 1.01 -6.68
N ASN A 92 7.65 1.83 -7.10
CA ASN A 92 6.41 1.37 -7.72
C ASN A 92 6.67 0.48 -8.94
N THR A 93 7.59 0.90 -9.81
CA THR A 93 7.96 0.15 -11.02
C THR A 93 8.69 -1.13 -10.66
N THR A 94 9.69 -1.06 -9.78
CA THR A 94 10.51 -2.22 -9.39
C THR A 94 9.68 -3.32 -8.74
N TYR A 95 8.72 -2.96 -7.91
CA TYR A 95 7.87 -3.90 -7.19
C TYR A 95 6.51 -4.14 -7.86
N ALA A 96 6.24 -3.56 -9.04
CA ALA A 96 4.92 -3.62 -9.68
C ALA A 96 3.79 -3.40 -8.65
N ALA A 97 3.92 -2.33 -7.86
CA ALA A 97 3.19 -2.14 -6.62
C ALA A 97 1.82 -1.47 -6.83
N TRP A 98 1.62 -0.79 -7.96
CA TRP A 98 0.37 -0.13 -8.28
C TRP A 98 -0.78 -1.15 -8.45
N PRO A 99 -1.97 -0.89 -7.86
CA PRO A 99 -2.36 0.30 -7.09
C PRO A 99 -1.96 0.23 -5.60
N THR A 100 -1.79 -0.97 -5.05
CA THR A 100 -1.20 -1.22 -3.73
C THR A 100 -0.78 -2.69 -3.66
N ARG A 101 0.28 -3.00 -2.89
CA ARG A 101 0.84 -4.35 -2.81
C ARG A 101 1.60 -4.58 -1.51
N LEU A 102 1.59 -5.83 -1.04
CA LEU A 102 2.33 -6.26 0.15
C LEU A 102 3.49 -7.16 -0.24
N TYR A 103 4.63 -7.00 0.43
CA TYR A 103 5.83 -7.79 0.23
C TYR A 103 6.44 -8.21 1.57
N LEU A 104 7.12 -9.35 1.57
CA LEU A 104 8.10 -9.73 2.59
C LEU A 104 9.45 -9.94 1.90
N VAL A 105 10.48 -9.25 2.37
CA VAL A 105 11.86 -9.39 1.89
C VAL A 105 12.68 -10.03 3.00
N GLY A 106 13.40 -11.09 2.68
CA GLY A 106 14.27 -11.80 3.61
C GLY A 106 15.58 -11.07 3.88
N LEU A 107 16.31 -11.54 4.90
CA LEU A 107 17.63 -11.02 5.29
C LEU A 107 18.68 -11.13 4.17
N ASP A 108 18.49 -12.03 3.22
CA ASP A 108 19.34 -12.18 2.03
C ASP A 108 18.94 -11.26 0.86
N GLY A 109 17.96 -10.38 1.08
CA GLY A 109 17.43 -9.44 0.08
C GLY A 109 16.48 -10.08 -0.93
N ARG A 110 16.09 -11.35 -0.77
CA ARG A 110 15.15 -12.01 -1.68
C ARG A 110 13.70 -11.80 -1.24
N VAL A 111 12.80 -11.71 -2.22
CA VAL A 111 11.36 -11.67 -1.96
C VAL A 111 10.90 -13.05 -1.49
N VAL A 112 10.44 -13.13 -0.25
CA VAL A 112 9.86 -14.33 0.38
C VAL A 112 8.35 -14.41 0.08
N TYR A 113 7.68 -13.26 0.03
CA TYR A 113 6.27 -13.17 -0.30
C TYR A 113 6.00 -11.92 -1.14
N ALA A 114 5.19 -12.10 -2.19
CA ALA A 114 4.67 -11.04 -3.04
C ALA A 114 3.15 -11.20 -3.14
N GLY A 115 2.41 -10.28 -2.53
CA GLY A 115 0.95 -10.28 -2.58
C GLY A 115 0.40 -10.06 -3.99
N GLY A 116 -0.88 -10.33 -4.19
CA GLY A 116 -1.58 -9.98 -5.42
C GLY A 116 -1.80 -8.47 -5.56
N LEU A 117 -2.28 -8.04 -6.72
CA LEU A 117 -2.62 -6.63 -6.96
C LEU A 117 -3.82 -6.18 -6.11
N GLY A 118 -3.69 -5.03 -5.46
CA GLY A 118 -4.77 -4.43 -4.69
C GLY A 118 -5.96 -3.97 -5.55
N PRO A 119 -7.14 -3.76 -4.92
CA PRO A 119 -7.41 -4.02 -3.51
C PRO A 119 -7.58 -5.52 -3.19
N TYR A 120 -7.95 -6.35 -4.17
CA TYR A 120 -8.34 -7.76 -3.92
C TYR A 120 -7.18 -8.68 -3.51
N GLY A 121 -5.96 -8.39 -3.97
CA GLY A 121 -4.74 -9.12 -3.62
C GLY A 121 -4.04 -8.62 -2.37
N MET A 122 -4.52 -7.51 -1.77
CA MET A 122 -3.98 -6.98 -0.52
C MET A 122 -4.52 -7.78 0.65
N LYS A 123 -3.83 -8.85 1.02
CA LYS A 123 -4.26 -9.79 2.07
C LYS A 123 -3.26 -9.82 3.23
N PRO A 124 -3.52 -9.06 4.32
CA PRO A 124 -2.66 -9.08 5.50
C PRO A 124 -2.54 -10.46 6.16
N ALA A 125 -3.56 -11.31 6.06
CA ALA A 125 -3.50 -12.68 6.58
C ALA A 125 -2.44 -13.53 5.86
N GLU A 126 -2.34 -13.44 4.53
CA GLU A 126 -1.31 -14.17 3.76
C GLU A 126 0.10 -13.63 4.08
N LEU A 127 0.24 -12.31 4.27
CA LEU A 127 1.50 -11.72 4.75
C LEU A 127 1.87 -12.23 6.16
N LYS A 128 0.89 -12.37 7.06
CA LYS A 128 1.11 -12.91 8.40
C LYS A 128 1.68 -14.33 8.34
N ASP A 129 1.04 -15.20 7.56
CA ASP A 129 1.47 -16.58 7.42
C ASP A 129 2.90 -16.65 6.83
N ALA A 130 3.22 -15.79 5.86
CA ALA A 130 4.56 -15.68 5.31
C ALA A 130 5.60 -15.23 6.36
N ILE A 131 5.27 -14.26 7.22
CA ILE A 131 6.16 -13.82 8.32
C ILE A 131 6.40 -14.98 9.30
N ASP A 132 5.33 -15.67 9.73
CA ASP A 132 5.44 -16.79 10.68
C ASP A 132 6.31 -17.93 10.12
N ILE A 133 6.14 -18.27 8.84
CA ILE A 133 6.94 -19.31 8.18
C ILE A 133 8.40 -18.87 8.06
N TYR A 134 8.63 -17.60 7.67
CA TYR A 134 9.98 -17.09 7.48
C TYR A 134 10.77 -17.03 8.79
N LEU A 135 10.18 -16.50 9.87
CA LEU A 135 10.85 -16.41 11.18
C LEU A 135 11.25 -17.79 11.71
N ARG A 136 10.38 -18.80 11.58
CA ARG A 136 10.72 -20.19 11.96
C ARG A 136 11.84 -20.81 11.12
N SER A 137 12.09 -20.30 9.92
CA SER A 137 13.14 -20.81 9.03
C SER A 137 14.52 -20.22 9.31
N ILE A 138 14.59 -19.15 10.11
CA ILE A 138 15.83 -18.43 10.46
C ILE A 138 16.16 -18.47 11.96
N GLU A 139 15.29 -19.08 12.77
CA GLU A 139 15.60 -19.54 14.14
C GLU A 139 16.59 -20.71 14.12
#